data_AF-A0A6A1VNV4-F1
#
_entry.id   AF-A0A6A1VNV4-F1
#
_cell.length_a   1.000
_cell.length_b   1.000
_cell.length_c   1.000
_cell.angle_alpha   90.00
_cell.angle_beta   90.00
_cell.angle_gamma   90.00
#
_symmetry.space_group_name_H-M   'P 1'
#
loop_
_entity.id
_entity.type
_entity.pdbx_description
1 polymer ?
#
loop_
_entity_poly.entity_id
_entity_poly.type
_entity_poly.pdbx_seq_one_letter_code
_entity_poly.pdbx_strand_id
1 'polypeptide(L)'
;RKSSLQWFVTKVQDRIVLCTLRRLVVKSAHNTRCDYLDKDEIIVAHMVGGVDALIKISQGWPRLNSPLKLISLKSSEHSKEISLRLLSKVEEVVNPLDIHLRQNLSTFVNAVEEVLAEQMHLELLS
;
A
#
# COMPACT_ATOMS: atom_id res chain seq x y z
N ARG A 1 -23.15 18.95 3.29
CA ARG A 1 -23.02 18.41 4.68
C ARG A 1 -23.52 16.98 4.67
N LYS A 2 -22.71 15.98 5.06
CA LYS A 2 -23.23 14.63 5.31
C LYS A 2 -24.05 14.66 6.60
N SER A 3 -25.19 13.99 6.64
CA SER A 3 -25.93 13.82 7.90
C SER A 3 -25.13 12.94 8.86
N SER A 4 -25.36 13.08 10.16
CA SER A 4 -24.73 12.24 11.20
C SER A 4 -24.93 10.76 10.92
N LEU A 5 -26.13 10.38 10.47
CA LEU A 5 -26.45 9.01 10.04
C LEU A 5 -25.61 8.57 8.82
N GLN A 6 -25.51 9.42 7.79
CA GLN A 6 -24.73 9.10 6.59
C GLN A 6 -23.24 8.94 6.91
N TRP A 7 -22.70 9.76 7.81
CA TRP A 7 -21.34 9.61 8.31
C TRP A 7 -21.15 8.30 9.07
N PHE A 8 -22.08 7.97 9.97
CA PHE A 8 -22.03 6.73 10.75
C PHE A 8 -22.09 5.49 9.85
N VAL A 9 -23.03 5.45 8.90
CA VAL A 9 -23.16 4.35 7.93
C VAL A 9 -21.87 4.19 7.13
N THR A 10 -21.26 5.29 6.68
CA THR A 10 -19.98 5.25 5.96
C THR A 10 -18.89 4.60 6.83
N LYS A 11 -18.78 5.00 8.10
CA LYS A 11 -17.77 4.45 9.02
C LYS A 11 -17.96 2.97 9.35
N VAL A 12 -19.21 2.51 9.50
CA VAL A 12 -19.51 1.09 9.69
C VAL A 12 -19.12 0.29 8.44
N GLN A 13 -19.44 0.82 7.25
CA GLN A 13 -19.10 0.17 5.99
C GLN A 13 -17.59 0.08 5.76
N ASP A 14 -16.84 1.17 6.04
CA ASP A 14 -15.38 1.17 5.99
C ASP A 14 -14.80 0.06 6.89
N ARG A 15 -15.30 -0.07 8.14
CA ARG A 15 -14.87 -1.13 9.07
C ARG A 15 -15.15 -2.54 8.55
N ILE A 16 -16.31 -2.78 7.94
CA ILE A 16 -16.63 -4.10 7.35
C ILE A 16 -15.62 -4.46 6.26
N VAL A 17 -15.26 -3.48 5.42
CA VAL A 17 -14.25 -3.70 4.37
C VAL A 17 -12.90 -4.03 4.97
N LEU A 18 -12.46 -3.28 5.99
CA LEU A 18 -11.19 -3.55 6.69
C LEU A 18 -11.17 -4.94 7.34
N CYS A 19 -12.24 -5.33 8.03
CA CYS A 19 -12.37 -6.67 8.61
C CYS A 19 -12.32 -7.77 7.54
N THR A 20 -12.91 -7.51 6.37
CA THR A 20 -12.87 -8.44 5.24
C THR A 20 -11.47 -8.55 4.66
N LEU A 21 -10.76 -7.42 4.47
CA LEU A 21 -9.36 -7.41 4.05
C LEU A 21 -8.47 -8.20 5.01
N ARG A 22 -8.57 -7.94 6.32
CA ARG A 22 -7.85 -8.72 7.35
C ARG A 22 -8.06 -10.20 7.18
N ARG A 23 -9.33 -10.62 7.04
CA ARG A 23 -9.68 -12.04 6.89
C ARG A 23 -9.13 -12.62 5.59
N LEU A 24 -9.12 -11.87 4.50
CA LEU A 24 -8.59 -12.31 3.22
C LEU A 24 -7.07 -12.48 3.29
N VAL A 25 -6.36 -11.47 3.78
CA VAL A 25 -4.90 -11.48 3.98
C VAL A 25 -4.46 -12.63 4.90
N VAL A 26 -5.13 -12.82 6.04
CA VAL A 26 -4.83 -13.93 6.97
C VAL A 26 -5.13 -15.30 6.35
N LYS A 27 -6.21 -15.42 5.55
CA LYS A 27 -6.54 -16.69 4.90
C LYS A 27 -5.61 -17.05 3.75
N SER A 28 -4.97 -16.07 3.12
CA SER A 28 -4.07 -16.26 2.00
C SER A 28 -2.61 -16.43 2.42
N ALA A 29 -2.33 -16.87 3.65
CA ALA A 29 -0.99 -17.10 4.22
C ALA A 29 -0.04 -17.99 3.39
N HIS A 30 -0.50 -18.56 2.27
CA HIS A 30 0.34 -19.26 1.29
C HIS A 30 0.71 -18.43 0.04
N ASN A 31 0.19 -17.20 -0.14
CA ASN A 31 0.37 -16.44 -1.40
C ASN A 31 0.27 -14.91 -1.30
N THR A 32 -0.03 -14.29 -0.15
CA THR A 32 -0.07 -12.82 -0.08
C THR A 32 1.24 -12.22 0.39
N ARG A 33 1.87 -11.47 -0.51
CA ARG A 33 2.94 -10.50 -0.25
C ARG A 33 2.50 -9.33 0.64
N CYS A 34 1.50 -9.49 1.50
CA CYS A 34 0.90 -8.39 2.24
C CYS A 34 0.47 -8.82 3.64
N ASP A 35 0.72 -7.94 4.61
CA ASP A 35 0.24 -7.96 5.98
C ASP A 35 -0.63 -6.73 6.26
N TYR A 36 -1.51 -6.82 7.25
CA TYR A 36 -2.35 -5.69 7.66
C TYR A 36 -2.12 -5.32 9.12
N LEU A 37 -1.83 -4.04 9.37
CA LEU A 37 -1.59 -3.45 10.68
C LEU A 37 -2.83 -2.69 11.15
N ASP A 38 -3.54 -3.29 12.11
CA ASP A 38 -4.81 -2.80 12.67
C ASP A 38 -4.76 -1.39 13.27
N LYS A 39 -3.67 -1.04 13.96
CA LYS A 39 -3.59 0.20 14.73
C LYS A 39 -3.57 1.45 13.85
N ASP A 40 -2.96 1.34 12.68
CA ASP A 40 -2.68 2.49 11.80
C ASP A 40 -3.46 2.43 10.48
N GLU A 41 -4.26 1.37 10.28
CA GLU A 41 -4.95 1.07 9.01
C GLU A 41 -3.96 1.03 7.83
N ILE A 42 -2.79 0.41 8.08
CA ILE A 42 -1.70 0.28 7.12
C ILE A 42 -1.67 -1.16 6.58
N ILE A 43 -1.44 -1.27 5.28
CA ILE A 43 -1.07 -2.53 4.63
C ILE A 43 0.44 -2.50 4.47
N VAL A 44 1.13 -3.52 4.96
CA VAL A 44 2.56 -3.75 4.68
C VAL A 44 2.61 -4.69 3.50
N ALA A 45 3.26 -4.30 2.41
CA ALA A 45 3.45 -5.17 1.26
C ALA A 45 4.94 -5.53 1.11
N HIS A 46 5.25 -6.82 1.16
CA HIS A 46 6.59 -7.38 1.05
C HIS A 46 6.99 -7.48 -0.42
N MET A 47 7.90 -6.61 -0.83
CA MET A 47 8.39 -6.48 -2.20
C MET A 47 9.67 -7.30 -2.42
N VAL A 48 10.03 -7.47 -3.69
CA VAL A 48 11.36 -7.97 -4.07
C VAL A 48 12.50 -7.15 -3.44
N GLY A 49 13.65 -7.80 -3.27
CA GLY A 49 14.83 -7.16 -2.68
C GLY A 49 14.77 -7.01 -1.15
N GLY A 50 13.73 -7.59 -0.51
CA GLY A 50 13.52 -7.49 0.93
C GLY A 50 13.08 -6.09 1.35
N VAL A 51 12.23 -5.44 0.56
CA VAL A 51 11.69 -4.10 0.88
C VAL A 51 10.24 -4.22 1.30
N ASP A 52 9.87 -3.55 2.37
CA ASP A 52 8.49 -3.44 2.82
C ASP A 52 7.90 -2.09 2.41
N ALA A 53 6.77 -2.11 1.71
CA ALA A 53 6.00 -0.94 1.37
C ALA A 53 4.85 -0.73 2.36
N LEU A 54 4.84 0.41 3.03
CA LEU A 54 3.77 0.79 3.94
C LEU A 54 2.72 1.60 3.16
N ILE A 55 1.57 0.99 2.94
CA ILE A 55 0.47 1.53 2.16
C ILE A 55 -0.65 1.98 3.11
N LYS A 56 -1.01 3.26 3.06
CA LYS A 56 -2.17 3.79 3.78
C LYS A 56 -3.46 3.44 3.07
N ILE A 57 -4.44 2.97 3.84
CA ILE A 57 -5.83 2.94 3.38
C ILE A 57 -6.44 4.33 3.59
N SER A 58 -6.77 5.01 2.50
CA SER A 58 -7.46 6.31 2.57
C SER A 58 -8.90 6.13 3.05
N GLN A 59 -9.41 7.07 3.84
CA GLN A 59 -10.80 7.05 4.26
C GLN A 59 -11.74 7.00 3.05
N GLY A 60 -12.70 6.08 3.08
CA GLY A 60 -13.64 5.87 1.98
C GLY A 60 -13.11 4.97 0.87
N TRP A 61 -11.86 4.50 0.91
CA TRP A 61 -11.44 3.40 0.07
C TRP A 61 -12.15 2.11 0.51
N PRO A 62 -12.63 1.26 -0.42
CA PRO A 62 -12.58 1.37 -1.88
C PRO A 62 -13.84 2.04 -2.48
N ARG A 63 -14.80 2.49 -1.66
CA ARG A 63 -16.14 2.91 -2.12
C ARG A 63 -16.22 4.30 -2.74
N LEU A 64 -15.41 5.24 -2.25
CA LEU A 64 -15.46 6.67 -2.58
C LEU A 64 -14.35 7.08 -3.55
N ASN A 65 -13.82 6.16 -4.37
CA ASN A 65 -12.69 6.39 -5.26
C ASN A 65 -11.49 7.08 -4.57
N SER A 66 -11.32 6.88 -3.26
CA SER A 66 -10.22 7.47 -2.51
C SER A 66 -8.99 6.58 -2.71
N PRO A 67 -7.87 7.06 -3.30
CA PRO A 67 -6.78 6.17 -3.69
C PRO A 67 -5.97 5.66 -2.50
N LEU A 68 -5.38 4.48 -2.64
CA LEU A 68 -4.30 4.02 -1.78
C LEU A 68 -3.10 4.98 -1.92
N LYS A 69 -2.33 5.11 -0.84
CA LYS A 69 -1.15 5.97 -0.80
C LYS A 69 0.03 5.21 -0.23
N LEU A 70 1.16 5.24 -0.92
CA LEU A 70 2.42 4.76 -0.36
C LEU A 70 2.92 5.81 0.65
N ILE A 71 3.11 5.39 1.91
CA ILE A 71 3.60 6.25 3.00
C ILE A 71 5.12 6.19 3.07
N SER A 72 5.67 4.99 2.99
CA SER A 72 7.10 4.78 3.08
C SER A 72 7.49 3.44 2.50
N LEU A 73 8.71 3.33 1.99
CA LEU A 73 9.39 2.05 1.81
C LEU A 73 10.45 1.87 2.89
N LYS A 74 10.68 0.64 3.31
CA LYS A 74 11.69 0.29 4.31
C LYS A 74 12.43 -0.96 3.89
N SER A 75 13.74 -0.96 4.10
CA SER A 75 14.52 -2.21 4.07
C SER A 75 13.98 -3.12 5.17
N SER A 76 13.65 -4.36 4.83
CA SER A 76 13.39 -5.41 5.82
C SER A 76 14.67 -5.67 6.62
N GLU A 77 14.52 -6.27 7.80
CA GLU A 77 15.63 -6.53 8.74
C GLU A 77 16.75 -7.42 8.16
N HIS A 78 16.57 -7.99 6.97
CA HIS A 78 17.49 -8.92 6.34
C HIS A 78 17.99 -8.49 4.94
N SER A 79 17.69 -7.28 4.46
CA SER A 79 18.14 -6.80 3.13
C SER A 79 19.35 -5.88 3.18
N LYS A 80 20.04 -5.79 2.02
CA LYS A 80 21.12 -4.81 1.78
C LYS A 80 20.59 -3.39 2.02
N GLU A 81 21.46 -2.51 2.49
CA GLU A 81 21.13 -1.10 2.74
C GLU A 81 20.71 -0.43 1.43
N ILE A 82 19.41 -0.20 1.26
CA ILE A 82 18.86 0.54 0.13
C ILE A 82 18.87 2.03 0.47
N SER A 83 19.34 2.84 -0.47
CA SER A 83 19.43 4.29 -0.32
C SER A 83 18.07 4.90 0.00
N LEU A 84 17.99 5.71 1.07
CA LEU A 84 16.80 6.48 1.41
C LEU A 84 16.35 7.39 0.25
N ARG A 85 17.29 7.83 -0.61
CA ARG A 85 16.96 8.64 -1.80
C ARG A 85 16.16 7.83 -2.82
N LEU A 86 16.53 6.57 -3.05
CA LEU A 86 15.77 5.67 -3.93
C LEU A 86 14.37 5.44 -3.39
N LEU A 87 14.24 5.13 -2.10
CA LEU A 87 12.95 4.86 -1.46
C LEU A 87 12.00 6.07 -1.58
N SER A 88 12.51 7.27 -1.27
CA SER A 88 11.75 8.52 -1.46
C SER A 88 11.39 8.75 -2.93
N LYS A 89 12.27 8.37 -3.88
CA LYS A 89 12.00 8.55 -5.31
C LYS A 89 10.84 7.68 -5.78
N VAL A 90 10.76 6.44 -5.30
CA VAL A 90 9.64 5.55 -5.61
C VAL A 90 8.33 6.17 -5.11
N GLU A 91 8.30 6.72 -3.89
CA GLU A 91 7.11 7.40 -3.35
C GLU A 91 6.65 8.58 -4.21
N GLU A 92 7.58 9.39 -4.73
CA GLU A 92 7.30 10.51 -5.62
C GLU A 92 6.69 10.06 -6.96
N VAL A 93 7.03 8.86 -7.44
CA VAL A 93 6.55 8.34 -8.73
C VAL A 93 5.21 7.64 -8.61
N VAL A 94 5.01 6.84 -7.55
CA VAL A 94 3.80 5.98 -7.43
C VAL A 94 2.58 6.73 -6.91
N ASN A 95 2.77 7.73 -6.04
CA ASN A 95 1.66 8.49 -5.46
C ASN A 95 0.95 9.47 -6.42
N PRO A 96 1.54 9.93 -7.53
CA PRO A 96 0.81 10.64 -8.58
C PRO A 96 0.26 9.73 -9.69
N LEU A 97 0.46 8.40 -9.63
CA LEU A 97 -0.12 7.48 -10.63
C LEU A 97 -1.65 7.59 -10.69
N ASP A 98 -2.17 7.12 -11.82
CA ASP A 98 -3.59 7.10 -12.11
C ASP A 98 -4.40 6.50 -10.96
N ILE A 99 -5.53 7.13 -10.67
CA ILE A 99 -6.38 6.78 -9.53
C ILE A 99 -6.87 5.33 -9.62
N HIS A 100 -7.10 4.81 -10.83
CA HIS A 100 -7.56 3.43 -11.04
C HIS A 100 -6.48 2.42 -10.65
N LEU A 101 -5.21 2.70 -10.93
CA LEU A 101 -4.09 1.85 -10.49
C LEU A 101 -3.96 1.84 -8.97
N ARG A 102 -4.37 2.93 -8.31
CA ARG A 102 -4.31 3.12 -6.86
C ARG A 102 -5.60 2.72 -6.15
N GLN A 103 -6.65 2.32 -6.87
CA GLN A 103 -7.89 1.81 -6.28
C GLN A 103 -7.81 0.33 -5.93
N ASN A 104 -7.09 -0.48 -6.71
CA ASN A 104 -6.95 -1.89 -6.44
C ASN A 104 -5.61 -2.16 -5.75
N LEU A 105 -5.65 -2.92 -4.65
CA LEU A 105 -4.44 -3.20 -3.86
C LEU A 105 -3.41 -3.97 -4.68
N SER A 106 -3.84 -4.98 -5.44
CA SER A 106 -2.93 -5.79 -6.25
C SER A 106 -2.28 -4.96 -7.36
N THR A 107 -3.04 -4.12 -8.06
CA THR A 107 -2.46 -3.27 -9.11
C THR A 107 -1.51 -2.24 -8.52
N PHE A 108 -1.85 -1.68 -7.36
CA PHE A 108 -0.99 -0.70 -6.70
C PHE A 108 0.31 -1.32 -6.19
N VAL A 109 0.24 -2.51 -5.57
CA VAL A 109 1.43 -3.27 -5.13
C VAL A 109 2.33 -3.60 -6.31
N ASN A 110 1.77 -4.08 -7.43
CA ASN A 110 2.55 -4.38 -8.63
C ASN A 110 3.22 -3.13 -9.21
N ALA A 111 2.52 -1.99 -9.26
CA ALA A 111 3.10 -0.74 -9.74
C ALA A 111 4.23 -0.22 -8.83
N VAL A 112 4.09 -0.37 -7.50
CA VAL A 112 5.18 -0.05 -6.57
C VAL A 112 6.39 -0.95 -6.81
N GLU A 113 6.16 -2.24 -7.03
CA GLU A 113 7.23 -3.21 -7.27
C GLU A 113 7.97 -2.95 -8.59
N GLU A 114 7.24 -2.61 -9.65
CA GLU A 114 7.80 -2.24 -10.96
C GLU A 114 8.70 -1.01 -10.84
N VAL A 115 8.20 0.08 -10.26
CA VAL A 115 8.98 1.31 -10.06
C VAL A 115 10.18 1.05 -9.14
N LEU A 116 10.03 0.25 -8.09
CA LEU A 116 11.14 -0.12 -7.21
C LEU A 116 12.23 -0.87 -7.98
N ALA A 117 11.86 -1.86 -8.80
CA ALA A 117 12.81 -2.62 -9.61
C ALA A 117 13.55 -1.74 -10.63
N GLU A 118 12.84 -0.81 -11.29
CA GLU A 118 13.43 0.17 -12.20
C GLU A 118 14.45 1.07 -11.48
N GLN A 119 14.10 1.64 -10.33
CA GLN A 119 15.02 2.50 -9.58
C GLN A 119 16.24 1.74 -9.06
N MET A 120 16.06 0.50 -8.60
CA MET A 120 17.17 -0.35 -8.17
C MET A 120 18.11 -0.69 -9.34
N HIS A 121 17.57 -0.90 -10.55
CA HIS A 121 18.37 -1.13 -11.73
C HIS A 121 19.18 0.11 -12.12
N LEU A 122 18.58 1.31 -12.03
CA LEU A 122 19.26 2.57 -12.32
C LEU A 122 20.41 2.86 -11.34
N GLU A 123 20.24 2.59 -10.04
CA GLU A 123 21.31 2.75 -9.05
C GLU A 123 22.49 1.78 -9.28
N LEU A 124 22.24 0.57 -9.79
CA LEU A 124 23.31 -0.38 -10.12
C LEU A 124 24.13 0.05 -11.35
N LEU A 125 23.57 0.91 -12.20
CA LEU A 125 24.22 1.41 -13.43
C LEU A 125 24.89 2.78 -13.25
N SER A 126 24.69 3.45 -12.10
CA SER A 126 25.29 4.76 -11.77
C SER A 126 26.59 4.63 -10.98
#